data_AF-A0A6I3C2U7-F1
#
_entry.id   AF-A0A6I3C2U7-F1
#
_cell.length_a   1.000
_cell.length_b   1.000
_cell.length_c   1.000
_cell.angle_alpha   90.00
_cell.angle_beta   90.00
_cell.angle_gamma   90.00
#
_symmetry.space_group_name_H-M   'P 1'
#
loop_
_entity.id
_entity.type
_entity.pdbx_description
1 polymer ?
#
loop_
_entity_poly.entity_id
_entity_poly.type
_entity_poly.pdbx_seq_one_letter_code
_entity_poly.pdbx_strand_id
1 'polypeptide(L)' 'TRVEPGALTTSLIDDVMGMNIVKTKRFVMTPMTAAEAAMQMELLGHDFFFFANVETTLTGVVYRRSDGSVGLIDEEPRV' A
#
# COMPACT_ATOMS: atom_id res chain seq x y z
N THR A 1 13.71 -23.68 -20.24
CA THR A 1 13.52 -22.27 -19.83
C THR A 1 12.91 -22.25 -18.45
N ARG A 2 13.63 -21.73 -17.46
CA ARG A 2 13.17 -21.64 -16.07
C ARG A 2 12.03 -20.62 -16.03
N VAL A 3 10.80 -21.11 -15.93
CA VAL A 3 9.61 -20.27 -15.75
C VAL A 3 9.58 -19.85 -14.28
N GLU A 4 9.68 -18.54 -14.04
CA GLU A 4 9.55 -17.97 -12.70
C GLU A 4 8.08 -18.10 -12.26
N PRO A 5 7.78 -18.76 -11.13
CA PRO A 5 6.41 -19.17 -10.75
C PRO A 5 5.45 -18.00 -10.46
N GLY A 6 5.91 -16.75 -10.48
CA GLY A 6 5.10 -15.55 -10.23
C GLY A 6 4.64 -14.78 -11.46
N ALA A 7 5.15 -15.05 -12.66
CA ALA A 7 4.78 -14.29 -13.86
C ALA A 7 3.48 -14.78 -14.52
N LEU A 8 3.10 -16.04 -14.28
CA LEU A 8 1.94 -16.68 -14.92
C LEU A 8 0.60 -16.30 -14.26
N THR A 9 0.59 -15.89 -12.99
CA THR A 9 -0.64 -15.63 -12.23
C THR A 9 -1.27 -14.27 -12.55
N THR A 10 -0.47 -13.21 -12.72
CA THR A 10 -0.99 -11.87 -13.04
C THR A 10 -1.61 -11.82 -14.43
N SER A 11 -0.92 -12.36 -15.44
CA SER A 11 -1.40 -12.37 -16.83
C SER A 11 -2.73 -13.12 -17.00
N LEU A 12 -2.96 -14.18 -16.23
CA LEU A 12 -4.24 -14.91 -16.27
C LEU A 12 -5.40 -14.12 -15.64
N ILE A 13 -5.13 -13.27 -14.64
CA ILE A 13 -6.15 -12.40 -14.01
C ILE A 13 -6.53 -11.26 -14.98
N ASP A 14 -5.54 -10.70 -15.66
CA ASP A 14 -5.69 -9.63 -16.65
C ASP A 14 -6.63 -10.05 -17.79
N ASP A 15 -6.43 -11.25 -18.35
CA ASP A 15 -7.18 -11.75 -19.53
C ASP A 15 -8.60 -12.26 -19.20
N VAL A 16 -8.80 -12.88 -18.03
CA VAL A 16 -10.08 -13.55 -17.68
C VAL A 16 -11.02 -12.60 -16.91
N MET A 17 -10.50 -11.70 -16.08
CA MET A 17 -11.31 -10.79 -15.25
C MET A 17 -11.21 -9.33 -15.68
N GLY A 18 -10.41 -8.99 -16.70
CA GLY A 18 -10.22 -7.62 -17.16
C GLY A 18 -9.50 -6.71 -16.15
N MET A 19 -8.92 -7.28 -15.09
CA MET A 19 -8.28 -6.55 -14.01
C MET A 19 -6.79 -6.35 -14.28
N ASN A 20 -6.46 -5.41 -15.17
CA ASN A 20 -5.07 -5.11 -15.51
C ASN A 20 -4.35 -4.31 -14.41
N ILE A 21 -3.23 -4.85 -13.89
CA ILE A 21 -2.33 -4.07 -13.02
C ILE A 21 -1.58 -3.03 -13.88
N VAL A 22 -2.09 -1.81 -13.92
CA VAL A 22 -1.55 -0.73 -14.77
C VAL A 22 -0.31 -0.03 -14.20
N LYS A 23 -0.08 -0.12 -12.89
CA LYS A 23 1.01 0.61 -12.23
C LYS A 23 1.50 -0.11 -10.98
N THR A 24 2.80 -0.32 -10.90
CA THR A 24 3.48 -0.80 -9.69
C THR A 24 4.33 0.32 -9.13
N LYS A 25 4.11 0.67 -7.85
CA LYS A 25 4.96 1.59 -7.10
C LYS A 25 5.81 0.77 -6.12
N ARG A 26 7.13 0.97 -6.14
CA ARG A 26 8.07 0.39 -5.17
C ARG A 26 8.80 1.54 -4.50
N PHE A 27 8.85 1.53 -3.18
CA PHE A 27 9.49 2.56 -2.38
C PHE A 27 10.46 1.93 -1.39
N VAL A 28 11.61 2.57 -1.20
CA VAL A 28 12.44 2.35 -0.01
C VAL A 28 11.89 3.30 1.03
N MET A 29 11.20 2.77 2.05
CA MET A 29 10.49 3.58 3.03
C MET A 29 11.21 3.52 4.37
N THR A 30 11.40 4.69 4.97
CA THR A 30 11.84 4.78 6.37
C THR A 30 10.62 4.56 7.27
N PRO A 31 10.73 3.72 8.33
CA PRO A 31 9.65 3.57 9.30
C PRO A 31 9.24 4.93 9.89
N MET A 32 7.94 5.15 10.01
CA MET A 32 7.35 6.38 10.54
C MET A 32 6.06 6.09 11.29
N THR A 33 5.57 7.06 12.05
CA THR A 33 4.28 6.98 12.73
C THR A 33 3.12 7.21 11.76
N ALA A 34 1.92 6.75 12.12
CA ALA A 34 0.71 7.01 11.33
C ALA A 34 0.43 8.52 11.15
N ALA A 35 0.75 9.34 12.15
CA ALA A 35 0.60 10.79 12.08
C ALA A 35 1.55 11.41 11.05
N GLU A 36 2.82 10.98 11.02
CA GLU A 36 3.78 11.42 10.02
C GLU A 36 3.37 10.98 8.61
N ALA A 37 2.91 9.74 8.45
CA ALA A 37 2.39 9.24 7.19
C ALA A 37 1.20 10.08 6.70
N ALA A 38 0.28 10.49 7.59
CA ALA A 38 -0.85 11.35 7.24
C ALA A 38 -0.41 12.75 6.79
N MET A 39 0.62 13.32 7.43
CA MET A 39 1.20 14.59 6.98
C MET A 39 1.82 14.45 5.59
N GLN A 40 2.58 13.38 5.33
CA GLN A 40 3.16 13.12 4.01
C GLN A 40 2.09 12.91 2.94
N MET A 41 1.01 12.20 3.27
CA MET A 41 -0.15 12.03 2.40
C MET A 41 -0.73 13.38 1.96
N GLU A 42 -0.93 14.30 2.90
CA GLU A 42 -1.48 15.64 2.62
C GLU A 42 -0.52 16.48 1.77
N LEU A 43 0.77 16.51 2.12
CA LEU A 43 1.79 17.29 1.40
C LEU A 43 1.96 16.84 -0.05
N LEU A 44 1.81 15.55 -0.33
CA LEU A 44 1.86 14.99 -1.68
C LEU A 44 0.52 15.11 -2.42
N GLY A 45 -0.56 15.51 -1.74
CA GLY A 45 -1.89 15.55 -2.31
C GLY A 45 -2.39 14.18 -2.77
N HIS A 46 -2.03 13.12 -2.04
CA HIS A 46 -2.47 11.76 -2.34
C HIS A 46 -3.71 11.39 -1.51
N ASP A 47 -4.59 10.55 -2.08
CA ASP A 47 -5.75 10.01 -1.35
C ASP A 47 -5.36 8.91 -0.35
N PHE A 48 -4.20 8.28 -0.56
CA PHE A 48 -3.66 7.26 0.34
C PHE A 48 -2.13 7.30 0.36
N PHE A 49 -1.56 6.86 1.46
CA PHE A 49 -0.12 6.74 1.64
C PHE A 49 0.21 5.43 2.35
N PHE A 50 0.91 4.55 1.63
CA PHE A 50 1.48 3.31 2.17
C PHE A 50 2.76 3.64 2.94
N PHE A 51 3.00 3.01 4.09
CA PHE A 51 4.19 3.26 4.91
C PHE A 51 4.54 2.04 5.77
N ALA A 52 5.77 2.04 6.30
CA ALA A 52 6.16 1.11 7.35
C ALA A 52 5.86 1.75 8.72
N ASN A 53 5.00 1.13 9.51
CA ASN A 53 4.63 1.65 10.82
C ASN A 53 5.73 1.33 11.84
N VAL A 54 6.27 2.37 12.48
CA VAL A 54 7.32 2.24 13.49
C VAL A 54 6.84 1.55 14.77
N GLU A 55 5.55 1.63 15.09
CA GLU A 55 4.98 1.06 16.32
C GLU A 55 4.76 -0.45 16.20
N THR A 56 4.24 -0.91 15.05
CA THR A 56 3.95 -2.33 14.81
C THR A 56 5.08 -3.04 14.09
N THR A 57 6.03 -2.31 13.50
CA THR A 57 7.07 -2.81 12.57
C THR A 57 6.52 -3.49 11.32
N LEU A 58 5.22 -3.34 11.07
CA LEU A 58 4.51 -3.88 9.92
C LEU A 58 4.13 -2.74 8.95
N THR A 59 3.42 -3.08 7.89
CA THR A 59 3.00 -2.10 6.88
C THR A 59 1.60 -1.58 7.16
N GLY A 60 1.42 -0.28 6.94
CA GLY A 60 0.13 0.39 7.07
C GLY A 60 -0.18 1.28 5.86
N VAL A 61 -1.45 1.69 5.78
CA VAL A 61 -1.96 2.66 4.81
C VAL A 61 -2.79 3.69 5.55
N VAL A 62 -2.38 4.95 5.49
CA VAL A 62 -3.28 6.07 5.80
C VAL A 62 -4.05 6.46 4.54
N TYR A 63 -5.30 6.86 4.68
CA TYR A 63 -6.15 7.24 3.56
C TYR A 63 -7.16 8.32 3.95
N ARG A 64 -7.59 9.08 2.95
CA ARG A 64 -8.64 10.10 3.09
C ARG A 64 -10.01 9.44 3.07
N ARG A 65 -10.80 9.62 4.12
CA ARG A 65 -12.19 9.16 4.18
C ARG A 65 -13.09 10.14 3.43
N SER A 66 -14.28 9.67 3.05
CA SER A 66 -15.27 10.48 2.32
C SER A 66 -15.78 11.69 3.11
N ASP A 67 -15.68 11.67 4.44
CA ASP A 67 -16.04 12.75 5.35
C ASP A 67 -14.89 13.75 5.58
N GLY A 68 -13.74 13.56 4.91
CA GLY A 68 -12.55 14.40 5.06
C GLY A 68 -11.66 14.04 6.25
N SER A 69 -12.04 13.05 7.07
CA SER A 69 -11.18 12.54 8.14
C SER A 69 -10.09 11.60 7.60
N VAL A 70 -9.07 11.34 8.42
CA VAL A 70 -7.99 10.40 8.09
C VAL A 70 -8.33 9.02 8.66
N GLY A 71 -8.32 8.01 7.80
CA GLY A 71 -8.39 6.60 8.20
C GLY A 71 -7.02 5.96 8.21
N LEU A 72 -6.86 4.93 9.03
CA LEU A 72 -5.69 4.06 9.09
C LEU A 72 -6.14 2.61 8.88
N ILE A 73 -5.53 1.94 7.92
CA ILE A 73 -5.55 0.48 7.79
C ILE A 73 -4.14 0.02 8.17
N ASP A 74 -4.03 -0.86 9.15
CA ASP A 74 -2.75 -1.37 9.62
C ASP A 74 -2.84 -2.87 9.88
N GLU A 75 -1.70 -3.54 9.83
CA GLU A 75 -1.61 -4.95 10.18
C GLU A 75 -1.57 -5.11 11.70
N GLU A 76 -2.39 -6.02 12.22
CA GLU A 76 -2.34 -6.39 13.63
C GLU A 76 -1.19 -7.39 13.86
N PRO A 77 -0.23 -7.10 14.75
CA PRO A 77 0.86 -8.03 15.06
C PRO A 77 0.33 -9.34 15.62
N ARG A 78 0.76 -10.47 15.05
CA ARG A 78 0.49 -11.80 15.61
C ARG A 78 1.47 -12.04 16.76
N VAL A 79 0.95 -11.94 17.98
CA VAL A 79 1.67 -12.31 19.23
C VAL A 79 1.71 -13.81 19.45
#